data_AF-A0A484LNK3-F1
#
_entry.id   AF-A0A484LNK3-F1
#
_cell.length_a   1.000
_cell.length_b   1.000
_cell.length_c   1.000
_cell.angle_alpha   90.00
_cell.angle_beta   90.00
_cell.angle_gamma   90.00
#
_symmetry.space_group_name_H-M   'P 1'
#
loop_
_entity.id
_entity.type
_entity.pdbx_description
1 polymer ?
#
loop_
_entity_poly.entity_id
_entity_poly.type
_entity_poly.pdbx_seq_one_letter_code
_entity_poly.pdbx_strand_id
1 'polypeptide(L)'
;MNLRIVLNCERKLYILETDPPKTPDANARASKLTSFKKYEDDARDVKCIIMASMTAELQRLHADMEVRPMIQCLRDHYQGQPQN
;
A
#
# COMPACT_ATOMS: atom_id res chain seq x y z
N MET A 1 -5.82 -14.00 3.83
CA MET A 1 -4.58 -14.63 3.32
C MET A 1 -4.29 -14.35 1.83
N ASN A 2 -5.32 -14.20 0.98
CA ASN A 2 -5.16 -14.03 -0.48
C ASN A 2 -4.35 -12.77 -0.88
N LEU A 3 -4.51 -11.66 -0.17
CA LEU A 3 -3.79 -10.41 -0.46
C LEU A 3 -2.26 -10.60 -0.42
N ARG A 4 -1.74 -11.27 0.61
CA ARG A 4 -0.29 -11.48 0.77
C ARG A 4 0.28 -12.35 -0.36
N ILE A 5 -0.50 -13.32 -0.84
CA ILE A 5 -0.12 -14.19 -1.97
C ILE A 5 0.01 -13.35 -3.26
N VAL A 6 -1.01 -12.56 -3.58
CA VAL A 6 -1.01 -11.70 -4.78
C VAL A 6 0.16 -10.72 -4.75
N LEU A 7 0.38 -10.04 -3.62
CA LEU A 7 1.48 -9.08 -3.49
C LEU A 7 2.86 -9.73 -3.56
N ASN A 8 3.00 -10.97 -3.10
CA ASN A 8 4.24 -11.73 -3.23
C ASN A 8 4.50 -12.15 -4.68
N CYS A 9 3.48 -12.61 -5.41
CA CYS A 9 3.58 -12.91 -6.85
C CYS A 9 4.00 -11.68 -7.66
N GLU A 10 3.43 -10.52 -7.33
CA GLU A 10 3.75 -9.23 -7.96
C GLU A 10 5.11 -8.65 -7.54
N ARG A 11 5.79 -9.24 -6.54
CA ARG A 11 7.01 -8.71 -5.89
C ARG A 11 6.83 -7.32 -5.27
N LYS A 12 5.61 -7.01 -4.81
CA LYS A 12 5.23 -5.71 -4.22
C LYS A 12 5.01 -5.77 -2.70
N LEU A 13 5.22 -6.94 -2.09
CA LEU A 13 5.03 -7.13 -0.64
C LEU A 13 5.83 -6.14 0.21
N TYR A 14 7.01 -5.72 -0.26
CA TYR A 14 7.89 -4.77 0.41
C TYR A 14 7.22 -3.40 0.66
N ILE A 15 6.21 -3.00 -0.12
CA ILE A 15 5.44 -1.77 0.11
C ILE A 15 4.76 -1.77 1.48
N LEU A 16 4.40 -2.96 1.98
CA LEU A 16 3.73 -3.13 3.27
C LEU A 16 4.72 -3.31 4.42
N GLU A 17 5.89 -3.89 4.15
CA GLU A 17 6.83 -4.34 5.17
C GLU A 17 7.98 -3.33 5.42
N THR A 18 8.20 -2.40 4.49
CA THR A 18 9.32 -1.44 4.55
C THR A 18 8.83 -0.01 4.62
N ASP A 19 9.59 0.89 5.26
CA ASP A 19 9.29 2.32 5.26
C ASP A 19 9.41 2.96 3.87
N PRO A 20 8.61 4.00 3.57
CA PRO A 20 8.66 4.68 2.30
C PRO A 20 10.05 5.29 2.12
N PRO A 21 10.61 5.25 0.90
CA PRO A 21 11.84 5.95 0.62
C PRO A 21 11.65 7.45 0.88
N LYS A 22 12.69 8.10 1.39
CA LYS A 22 12.70 9.56 1.51
C LYS A 22 12.55 10.19 0.12
N THR A 23 11.70 11.21 0.03
CA THR A 23 11.55 12.01 -1.19
C THR A 23 12.92 12.47 -1.69
N PRO A 24 13.29 12.19 -2.96
CA PRO A 24 14.55 12.64 -3.51
C PRO A 24 14.61 14.17 -3.58
N ASP A 25 15.79 14.73 -3.34
CA ASP A 25 16.06 16.15 -3.58
C ASP A 25 15.91 16.49 -5.08
N ALA A 26 15.64 17.76 -5.38
CA ALA A 26 15.52 18.23 -6.77
C ALA A 26 16.76 17.91 -7.63
N ASN A 27 17.94 17.86 -7.00
CA ASN A 27 19.23 17.57 -7.63
C ASN A 27 19.66 16.10 -7.47
N ALA A 28 18.75 15.21 -7.06
CA ALA A 28 19.05 13.81 -6.88
C ALA A 28 19.48 13.14 -8.20
N ARG A 29 20.36 12.14 -8.10
CA ARG A 29 20.76 11.34 -9.25
C ARG A 29 19.55 10.68 -9.91
N ALA A 30 19.58 10.55 -11.22
CA ALA A 30 18.50 9.93 -12.01
C ALA A 30 18.11 8.53 -11.50
N SER A 31 19.08 7.74 -11.02
CA SER A 31 18.81 6.43 -10.42
C SER A 31 17.95 6.52 -9.16
N LYS A 32 18.20 7.50 -8.28
CA LYS A 32 17.41 7.73 -7.06
C LYS A 32 15.98 8.17 -7.40
N LEU A 33 15.83 9.05 -8.39
CA LEU A 33 14.52 9.48 -8.87
C LEU A 33 13.73 8.33 -9.49
N THR A 34 14.39 7.49 -10.29
CA THR A 34 13.77 6.32 -10.94
C THR A 34 13.30 5.31 -9.91
N SER A 35 14.12 5.00 -8.90
CA SER A 35 13.71 4.09 -7.81
C SER A 35 12.55 4.65 -6.99
N PHE A 36 12.50 5.96 -6.76
CA PHE A 36 11.38 6.59 -6.06
C PHE A 36 10.08 6.52 -6.87
N LYS A 37 10.12 6.84 -8.16
CA LYS A 37 8.94 6.71 -9.04
C LYS A 37 8.41 5.28 -9.09
N LYS A 38 9.32 4.30 -9.19
CA LYS A 38 8.95 2.89 -9.13
C LYS A 38 8.22 2.56 -7.82
N TYR A 39 8.72 3.07 -6.69
CA TYR A 39 8.04 2.90 -5.41
C TYR A 39 6.63 3.50 -5.43
N GLU A 40 6.44 4.70 -5.98
CA GLU A 40 5.13 5.34 -6.08
C GLU A 40 4.15 4.54 -6.95
N ASP A 41 4.62 4.01 -8.08
CA ASP A 41 3.81 3.17 -8.97
C ASP A 41 3.44 1.84 -8.30
N ASP A 42 4.40 1.16 -7.66
CA ASP A 42 4.15 -0.08 -6.92
C ASP A 42 3.19 0.17 -5.73
N ALA A 43 3.28 1.33 -5.07
CA ALA A 43 2.35 1.73 -4.01
C ALA A 43 0.91 1.94 -4.52
N ARG A 44 0.76 2.53 -5.71
CA ARG A 44 -0.53 2.70 -6.38
C ARG A 44 -1.15 1.34 -6.74
N ASP A 45 -0.36 0.43 -7.29
CA ASP A 45 -0.81 -0.93 -7.62
C ASP A 45 -1.30 -1.68 -6.38
N VAL A 46 -0.53 -1.61 -5.28
CA VAL A 46 -0.91 -2.24 -4.01
C VAL A 46 -2.21 -1.65 -3.48
N LYS A 47 -2.41 -0.32 -3.54
CA LYS A 47 -3.67 0.31 -3.16
C LYS A 47 -4.84 -0.26 -3.96
N CYS A 48 -4.69 -0.37 -5.29
CA CYS A 48 -5.71 -0.94 -6.16
C CYS A 48 -6.05 -2.39 -5.80
N ILE A 49 -5.05 -3.24 -5.56
CA ILE A 49 -5.25 -4.65 -5.18
C ILE A 49 -6.00 -4.76 -3.85
N ILE A 50 -5.63 -3.93 -2.86
CA ILE A 50 -6.31 -3.89 -1.57
C ILE A 50 -7.76 -3.46 -1.74
N MET A 51 -8.02 -2.36 -2.47
CA MET A 51 -9.39 -1.89 -2.74
C MET A 51 -10.22 -2.93 -3.49
N ALA A 52 -9.65 -3.61 -4.48
CA ALA A 52 -10.35 -4.67 -5.22
C ALA A 52 -10.74 -5.87 -4.34
N SER A 53 -10.04 -6.06 -3.21
CA SER A 53 -10.35 -7.11 -2.24
C SER A 53 -11.39 -6.69 -1.20
N MET A 54 -11.82 -5.42 -1.19
CA MET A 54 -12.79 -4.86 -0.25
C MET A 54 -14.22 -4.89 -0.77
N THR A 55 -15.18 -4.75 0.15
CA THR A 55 -16.57 -4.43 -0.21
C THR A 55 -16.68 -2.98 -0.71
N ALA A 56 -17.73 -2.68 -1.47
CA ALA A 56 -17.97 -1.34 -2.01
C ALA A 56 -18.10 -0.25 -0.91
N GLU A 57 -18.57 -0.62 0.28
CA GLU A 57 -18.64 0.29 1.42
C GLU A 57 -17.24 0.69 1.91
N LEU A 58 -16.37 -0.29 2.11
CA LEU A 58 -14.99 -0.04 2.52
C LEU A 58 -14.19 0.69 1.44
N GLN A 59 -14.44 0.42 0.16
CA GLN A 59 -13.82 1.17 -0.94
C GLN A 59 -14.14 2.67 -0.86
N ARG A 60 -15.40 3.03 -0.59
CA ARG A 60 -15.82 4.44 -0.45
C ARG A 60 -15.15 5.13 0.73
N LEU A 61 -14.96 4.42 1.84
CA LEU A 61 -14.31 4.97 3.03
C LEU A 61 -12.81 5.28 2.82
N HIS A 62 -12.15 4.56 1.92
CA HIS A 62 -10.69 4.62 1.73
C HIS A 62 -10.26 5.19 0.37
N ALA A 63 -11.17 5.71 -0.44
CA ALA A 63 -10.90 6.16 -1.81
C ALA A 63 -9.75 7.19 -1.88
N ASP A 64 -9.75 8.16 -0.98
CA ASP A 64 -8.75 9.25 -0.91
C ASP A 64 -7.57 8.92 0.01
N MET A 65 -7.53 7.74 0.60
CA MET A 65 -6.51 7.39 1.57
C MET A 65 -5.27 6.82 0.90
N GLU A 66 -4.09 7.24 1.36
CA GLU A 66 -2.83 6.63 0.94
C GLU A 66 -2.72 5.17 1.44
N VAL A 67 -1.95 4.34 0.72
CA VAL A 67 -1.92 2.89 0.96
C VAL A 67 -1.53 2.52 2.39
N ARG A 68 -0.62 3.30 2.99
CA ARG A 68 -0.09 3.06 4.33
C ARG A 68 -1.13 3.35 5.43
N PRO A 69 -1.73 4.56 5.50
CA PRO A 69 -2.86 4.81 6.40
C PRO A 69 -4.03 3.85 6.18
N MET A 70 -4.31 3.47 4.93
CA MET A 70 -5.39 2.52 4.61
C MET A 70 -5.14 1.16 5.27
N ILE A 71 -3.92 0.64 5.19
CA ILE A 71 -3.57 -0.63 5.83
C ILE A 71 -3.63 -0.53 7.35
N GLN A 72 -3.18 0.58 7.93
CA GLN A 72 -3.26 0.77 9.37
C GLN A 72 -4.72 0.80 9.83
N CYS A 73 -5.58 1.54 9.14
CA CYS A 73 -7.01 1.60 9.45
C CYS A 73 -7.67 0.21 9.36
N LEU A 74 -7.36 -0.57 8.32
CA LEU A 74 -7.84 -1.94 8.20
C LEU A 74 -7.35 -2.82 9.35
N ARG A 75 -6.06 -2.73 9.71
CA ARG A 75 -5.52 -3.48 10.84
C ARG A 75 -6.23 -3.11 12.13
N ASP A 76 -6.43 -1.83 12.41
CA ASP A 76 -7.09 -1.38 13.62
C ASP A 76 -8.55 -1.85 13.66
N HIS A 77 -9.25 -1.79 12.53
CA HIS A 77 -10.63 -2.25 12.41
C HIS A 77 -10.79 -3.77 12.63
N TYR A 78 -9.86 -4.58 12.11
CA TYR A 78 -9.94 -6.05 12.19
C TYR A 78 -9.17 -6.66 13.36
N GLN A 79 -8.19 -5.97 13.95
CA GLN A 79 -7.46 -6.41 15.15
C GLN A 79 -8.12 -5.91 16.44
N GLY A 80 -8.89 -4.83 16.41
CA GLY A 80 -9.63 -4.28 17.56
C GLY A 80 -11.02 -4.87 17.77
N GLN A 81 -11.53 -5.69 16.85
CA GLN A 81 -12.79 -6.41 17.02
C GLN A 81 -12.53 -7.70 17.82
N PRO A 82 -13.15 -7.91 19.00
CA PRO A 82 -13.17 -9.24 19.61
C PRO A 82 -13.87 -10.18 18.62
N GLN A 83 -13.20 -11.30 18.29
CA GLN A 83 -13.85 -12.39 17.58
C GLN A 83 -14.96 -12.94 18.48
N ASN A 84 -16.21 -12.58 18.19
CA ASN A 84 -17.39 -13.23 18.74
C ASN A 84 -17.59 -14.60 18.08
#